data_AF-A0A352SDQ1-F1
#
_entry.id   AF-A0A352SDQ1-F1
#
_cell.length_a   1.000
_cell.length_b   1.000
_cell.length_c   1.000
_cell.angle_alpha   90.00
_cell.angle_beta   90.00
_cell.angle_gamma   90.00
#
_symmetry.space_group_name_H-M   'P 1'
#
loop_
_entity.id
_entity.type
_entity.pdbx_description
1 polymer ?
#
loop_
_entity_poly.entity_id
_entity_poly.type
_entity_poly.pdbx_seq_one_letter_code
_entity_poly.pdbx_strand_id
1 'polypeptide(L)'
;MQRRRFFRVALATTGLALTASLGTPALAADEFPTRPIRLIVPYGAGGVTDQVARALADAAGRELGQSIVVENKPGVSGTLGATQMATTEPDGYTLSMAPVVIFRLPHVQKMRYDPLKDLTYISMIAD
;
A
#
# COMPACT_ATOMS: atom_id res chain seq x y z
N MET A 1 -37.72 -55.94 -28.05
CA MET A 1 -37.01 -55.11 -29.04
C MET A 1 -35.67 -54.69 -28.48
N GLN A 2 -34.67 -54.69 -29.37
CA GLN A 2 -33.22 -54.48 -29.28
C GLN A 2 -32.65 -53.84 -28.01
N ARG A 3 -31.89 -54.59 -27.18
CA ARG A 3 -30.43 -54.91 -27.24
C ARG A 3 -29.59 -53.83 -26.54
N ARG A 4 -29.33 -53.98 -25.23
CA ARG A 4 -28.13 -54.63 -24.64
C ARG A 4 -26.81 -53.97 -25.06
N ARG A 5 -26.09 -53.38 -24.10
CA ARG A 5 -24.81 -53.93 -23.58
C ARG A 5 -24.17 -53.02 -22.52
N PHE A 6 -24.17 -53.54 -21.29
CA PHE A 6 -23.12 -53.27 -20.30
C PHE A 6 -21.82 -53.98 -20.70
N PHE A 7 -20.74 -53.53 -20.07
CA PHE A 7 -19.51 -54.24 -19.69
C PHE A 7 -18.27 -54.23 -20.60
N ARG A 8 -17.16 -53.80 -19.96
CA ARG A 8 -15.76 -54.27 -20.09
C ARG A 8 -15.05 -53.83 -21.39
N VAL A 9 -13.78 -53.43 -21.43
CA VAL A 9 -12.56 -53.95 -20.79
C VAL A 9 -11.51 -52.82 -20.69
N ALA A 10 -10.61 -52.94 -19.73
CA ALA A 10 -9.48 -52.07 -19.44
C ALA A 10 -8.25 -52.25 -20.35
N LEU A 11 -7.33 -51.28 -20.25
CA LEU A 11 -5.87 -51.43 -20.16
C LEU A 11 -4.99 -51.25 -21.43
N ALA A 12 -3.99 -50.37 -21.22
CA ALA A 12 -2.65 -50.25 -21.82
C ALA A 12 -2.49 -49.50 -23.16
N THR A 13 -1.83 -48.33 -23.13
CA THR A 13 -0.41 -48.20 -23.50
C THR A 13 0.14 -46.77 -23.34
N THR A 14 1.42 -46.73 -22.97
CA THR A 14 2.35 -45.66 -22.64
C THR A 14 2.43 -44.49 -23.63
N GLY A 15 2.47 -43.25 -23.14
CA GLY A 15 2.80 -42.06 -23.94
C GLY A 15 3.03 -40.83 -23.06
N LEU A 16 4.30 -40.52 -22.84
CA LEU A 16 4.86 -39.39 -22.09
C LEU A 16 4.27 -38.04 -22.52
N ALA A 17 3.18 -37.59 -21.91
CA ALA A 17 2.70 -36.21 -22.05
C ALA A 17 3.49 -35.33 -21.09
N LEU A 18 4.65 -34.90 -21.56
CA LEU A 18 5.50 -33.89 -20.96
C LEU A 18 4.64 -32.66 -20.63
N THR A 19 4.30 -32.49 -19.35
CA THR A 19 3.67 -31.29 -18.82
C THR A 19 4.69 -30.16 -18.89
N ALA A 20 4.81 -29.55 -20.08
CA ALA A 20 5.43 -28.26 -20.26
C ALA A 20 4.58 -27.23 -19.51
N SER A 21 4.83 -27.13 -18.21
CA SER A 21 4.53 -25.96 -17.41
C SER A 21 5.33 -24.81 -18.02
N LEU A 22 4.74 -24.18 -19.03
CA LEU A 22 5.12 -22.86 -19.49
C LEU A 22 4.98 -21.95 -18.27
N GLY A 23 6.08 -21.85 -17.51
CA GLY A 23 6.21 -20.91 -16.42
C GLY A 23 5.89 -19.55 -17.01
N THR A 24 4.77 -18.98 -16.59
CA THR A 24 4.51 -17.56 -16.76
C THR A 24 5.75 -16.85 -16.23
N PRO A 25 6.41 -15.96 -16.99
CA PRO A 25 7.51 -15.19 -16.47
C PRO A 25 6.99 -14.50 -15.22
N ALA A 26 7.56 -14.86 -14.07
CA ALA A 26 7.32 -14.10 -12.85
C ALA A 26 7.83 -12.70 -13.18
N LEU A 27 6.91 -11.75 -13.36
CA LEU A 27 7.24 -10.34 -13.30
C LEU A 27 7.85 -10.18 -11.91
N ALA A 28 9.18 -10.07 -11.84
CA ALA A 28 9.84 -9.65 -10.63
C ALA A 28 9.13 -8.37 -10.22
N ALA A 29 8.47 -8.37 -9.06
CA ALA A 29 7.99 -7.13 -8.48
C ALA A 29 9.20 -6.22 -8.43
N ASP A 30 9.09 -5.02 -9.01
CA ASP A 30 10.15 -4.03 -8.87
C ASP A 30 10.49 -3.91 -7.38
N GLU A 31 11.77 -3.97 -7.07
CA GLU A 31 12.29 -4.02 -5.71
C GLU A 31 11.95 -2.70 -5.00
N PHE A 32 10.79 -2.63 -4.35
CA PHE A 32 10.38 -1.46 -3.60
C PHE A 32 11.00 -1.51 -2.19
N PRO A 33 11.58 -0.39 -1.68
CA PRO A 33 11.82 0.89 -2.35
C PRO A 33 13.18 0.99 -3.06
N THR A 34 13.24 1.65 -4.22
CA THR A 34 14.49 1.94 -4.98
C THR A 34 15.03 3.37 -4.78
N ARG A 35 14.28 4.23 -4.11
CA ARG A 35 14.61 5.63 -3.85
C ARG A 35 14.04 6.09 -2.50
N PRO A 36 14.46 7.25 -1.97
CA PRO A 36 13.94 7.78 -0.72
C PRO A 36 12.41 7.96 -0.72
N ILE A 37 11.78 7.63 0.40
CA ILE A 37 10.35 7.84 0.66
C ILE A 37 10.17 9.20 1.35
N ARG A 38 9.15 9.96 0.99
CA ARG A 38 8.80 11.23 1.64
C ARG A 38 7.69 11.00 2.66
N LEU A 39 7.87 11.47 3.88
CA LEU A 39 6.85 11.43 4.94
C LEU A 39 6.41 12.84 5.31
N ILE A 40 5.18 13.20 4.93
CA ILE A 40 4.59 14.50 5.23
C ILE A 40 4.08 14.52 6.68
N VAL A 41 4.58 15.46 7.46
CA VAL A 41 4.12 15.73 8.83
C VAL A 41 3.34 17.05 8.83
N PRO A 42 2.03 17.05 9.15
CA PRO A 42 1.17 18.23 9.00
C PRO A 42 1.31 19.25 10.16
N TYR A 43 2.44 19.23 10.86
CA TYR A 43 2.74 20.07 12.03
C TYR A 43 4.17 20.63 11.95
N GLY A 44 4.44 21.65 12.77
CA GLY A 44 5.76 22.27 12.86
C GLY A 44 6.85 21.31 13.31
N ALA A 45 8.07 21.53 12.81
CA ALA A 45 9.25 20.76 13.19
C ALA A 45 9.54 20.89 14.70
N GLY A 46 10.09 19.83 15.31
CA GLY A 46 10.46 19.78 16.72
C GLY A 46 9.31 19.48 17.70
N GLY A 47 8.05 19.51 17.25
CA GLY A 47 6.90 19.08 18.05
C GLY A 47 6.82 17.57 18.25
N VAL A 48 5.91 17.12 19.13
CA VAL A 48 5.76 15.70 19.49
C VAL A 48 5.53 14.81 18.25
N THR A 49 4.63 15.20 17.35
CA THR A 49 4.38 14.42 16.12
C THR A 49 5.60 14.34 15.22
N ASP A 50 6.41 15.41 15.12
CA ASP A 50 7.63 15.41 14.33
C ASP A 50 8.68 14.47 14.94
N GLN A 51 8.83 14.47 16.26
CA GLN A 51 9.74 13.56 16.96
C GLN A 51 9.37 12.10 16.73
N VAL A 52 8.08 11.76 16.85
CA VAL A 52 7.57 10.40 16.56
C VAL A 52 7.81 10.03 15.11
N ALA A 53 7.50 10.92 14.16
CA ALA A 53 7.70 10.68 12.74
C ALA A 53 9.18 10.45 12.38
N ARG A 54 10.10 11.18 13.01
CA ARG A 54 11.55 11.00 12.80
C ARG A 54 12.07 9.70 13.39
N ALA A 55 11.59 9.31 14.57
CA ALA A 55 11.94 8.02 15.16
C ALA A 55 11.45 6.85 14.28
N LEU A 56 10.22 6.94 13.76
CA LEU A 56 9.70 5.97 12.80
C LEU A 56 10.52 5.95 11.51
N ALA A 57 10.82 7.12 10.95
CA ALA A 57 11.56 7.25 9.70
C ALA A 57 12.95 6.61 9.78
N ASP A 58 13.65 6.78 10.91
CA ASP A 58 14.96 6.16 11.17
C ASP A 58 14.83 4.63 11.30
N ALA A 59 13.89 4.14 12.11
CA ALA A 59 13.69 2.69 12.29
C ALA A 59 13.27 2.00 10.98
N ALA A 60 12.22 2.51 10.32
CA ALA A 60 11.72 1.93 9.08
C ALA A 60 12.71 2.08 7.92
N GLY A 61 13.47 3.17 7.87
CA GLY A 61 14.50 3.35 6.84
C GLY A 61 15.62 2.31 6.90
N ARG A 62 15.96 1.82 8.11
CA ARG A 62 16.93 0.73 8.29
C ARG A 62 16.40 -0.61 7.77
N GLU A 63 15.13 -0.90 8.03
CA GLU A 63 14.47 -2.13 7.56
C GLU A 63 14.24 -2.12 6.04
N LEU A 64 13.93 -0.96 5.47
CA LEU A 64 13.64 -0.80 4.03
C LEU A 64 14.88 -0.60 3.17
N GLY A 65 16.05 -0.33 3.75
CA GLY A 65 17.27 -0.02 3.01
C GLY A 65 17.25 1.31 2.24
N GLN A 66 16.21 2.13 2.44
CA GLN A 66 16.07 3.46 1.86
C GLN A 66 15.68 4.47 2.92
N SER A 67 16.18 5.70 2.80
CA SER A 67 15.85 6.77 3.75
C SER A 67 14.38 7.20 3.64
N ILE A 68 13.76 7.49 4.78
CA ILE A 68 12.47 8.18 4.84
C ILE A 68 12.72 9.65 5.22
N VAL A 69 12.41 10.57 4.31
CA VAL A 69 12.63 12.01 4.48
C VAL A 69 11.38 12.66 5.07
N VAL A 70 11.51 13.19 6.29
CA VAL A 70 10.43 13.90 6.99
C VAL A 70 10.30 15.33 6.47
N GLU A 71 9.12 15.67 5.93
CA GLU A 71 8.76 17.01 5.46
C GLU A 71 7.65 17.62 6.33
N ASN A 72 7.99 18.64 7.12
CA ASN A 72 7.01 19.37 7.92
C ASN A 72 6.23 20.37 7.04
N LYS A 73 4.91 20.20 6.93
CA LYS A 73 4.00 21.09 6.21
C LYS A 73 2.86 21.55 7.12
N PRO A 74 3.10 22.53 8.02
CA PRO A 74 2.08 23.02 8.94
C PRO A 74 0.97 23.81 8.22
N GLY A 75 -0.23 23.82 8.80
CA GLY A 75 -1.36 24.63 8.33
C GLY A 75 -2.58 23.80 7.91
N VAL A 76 -3.64 24.48 7.45
CA VAL A 76 -4.91 23.88 6.98
C VAL A 76 -5.52 22.90 8.02
N SER A 77 -5.37 23.23 9.30
CA SER A 77 -5.79 22.40 10.44
C SER A 77 -5.27 20.95 10.38
N GLY A 78 -4.15 20.71 9.69
CA GLY A 78 -3.54 19.40 9.51
C GLY A 78 -4.12 18.54 8.39
N THR A 79 -5.03 19.08 7.56
CA THR A 79 -5.68 18.34 6.47
C THR A 79 -4.97 18.43 5.13
N LEU A 80 -3.89 19.21 5.04
CA LEU A 80 -3.11 19.37 3.81
C LEU A 80 -2.56 18.03 3.30
N GLY A 81 -2.07 17.19 4.21
CA GLY A 81 -1.56 15.85 3.88
C GLY A 81 -2.61 14.98 3.19
N ALA A 82 -3.78 14.83 3.80
CA ALA A 82 -4.91 14.11 3.19
C ALA A 82 -5.33 14.69 1.83
N THR A 83 -5.38 16.01 1.72
CA THR A 83 -5.74 16.68 0.45
C THR A 83 -4.71 16.44 -0.65
N GLN A 84 -3.41 16.44 -0.32
CA GLN A 84 -2.34 16.15 -1.28
C GLN A 84 -2.34 14.67 -1.69
N MET A 85 -2.54 13.77 -0.73
CA MET A 85 -2.53 12.33 -0.97
C MET A 85 -3.64 11.87 -1.92
N ALA A 86 -4.82 12.51 -1.89
CA ALA A 86 -5.93 12.18 -2.79
C ALA A 86 -5.59 12.28 -4.30
N THR A 87 -4.55 13.03 -4.67
CA THR A 87 -4.07 13.17 -6.05
C THR A 87 -2.62 12.73 -6.24
N THR A 88 -1.99 12.18 -5.21
CA THR A 88 -0.59 11.72 -5.27
C THR A 88 -0.55 10.36 -5.94
N GLU A 89 0.51 10.10 -6.71
CA GLU A 89 0.74 8.79 -7.32
C GLU A 89 0.81 7.70 -6.22
N PRO A 90 0.02 6.61 -6.32
CA PRO A 90 -0.03 5.57 -5.30
C PRO A 90 1.15 4.58 -5.44
N ASP A 91 2.37 5.11 -5.53
CA ASP A 91 3.62 4.37 -5.76
C ASP A 91 4.39 4.04 -4.47
N GLY A 92 3.87 4.46 -3.31
CA GLY A 92 4.46 4.22 -1.99
C GLY A 92 5.59 5.19 -1.61
N TYR A 93 6.03 6.10 -2.49
CA TYR A 93 7.13 7.02 -2.21
C TYR A 93 6.70 8.32 -1.55
N THR A 94 5.40 8.55 -1.42
CA THR A 94 4.87 9.67 -0.63
C THR A 94 3.87 9.14 0.38
N LEU A 95 4.16 9.39 1.65
CA LEU A 95 3.35 9.05 2.80
C LEU A 95 2.95 10.34 3.52
N SER A 96 1.86 10.29 4.27
CA SER A 96 1.43 11.40 5.12
C SER A 96 0.96 10.88 6.46
N MET A 97 1.19 11.67 7.51
CA MET A 97 0.49 11.46 8.77
C MET A 97 -0.99 11.81 8.62
N ALA A 98 -1.82 11.03 9.30
CA ALA A 98 -3.28 11.10 9.24
C ALA A 98 -3.83 11.49 10.63
N PRO A 99 -3.81 12.77 11.01
CA PRO A 99 -4.37 13.21 12.28
C PRO A 99 -5.90 13.07 12.29
N VAL A 100 -6.49 12.89 13.48
CA VAL A 100 -7.95 12.67 13.65
C VAL A 100 -8.85 13.72 12.97
N VAL A 101 -8.33 14.94 12.81
CA VAL A 101 -9.01 16.05 12.13
C VAL A 101 -9.40 15.72 10.68
N ILE A 102 -8.65 14.85 9.98
CA ILE A 102 -8.97 14.50 8.59
C ILE A 102 -10.31 13.76 8.50
N PHE A 103 -10.70 13.03 9.55
CA PHE A 103 -11.98 12.33 9.65
C PHE A 103 -13.10 13.26 10.12
N ARG A 104 -12.79 14.24 10.98
CA ARG A 104 -13.78 15.16 11.57
C ARG A 104 -14.24 16.22 10.57
N LEU A 105 -13.33 16.85 9.83
CA LEU A 105 -13.69 17.97 8.95
C LEU A 105 -14.73 17.65 7.86
N PRO A 106 -14.70 16.49 7.19
CA PRO A 106 -15.73 16.12 6.21
C PRO A 106 -17.16 16.10 6.76
N HIS A 107 -17.35 16.00 8.08
CA HIS A 107 -18.66 16.03 8.73
C HIS A 107 -19.18 17.44 8.99
N VAL A 108 -18.32 18.47 8.92
CA VAL A 108 -18.66 19.86 9.24
C VAL A 108 -18.49 20.80 8.05
N GLN A 109 -17.73 20.42 7.03
CA GLN A 109 -17.54 21.19 5.81
C GLN A 109 -17.18 20.30 4.61
N LYS A 110 -17.33 20.84 3.39
CA LYS A 110 -16.92 20.13 2.17
C LYS A 110 -15.40 20.09 2.08
N MET A 111 -14.85 18.89 1.95
CA MET A 111 -13.41 18.66 1.77
C MET A 111 -13.10 18.22 0.34
N ARG A 112 -11.84 18.35 -0.07
CA ARG A 112 -11.33 17.89 -1.38
C ARG A 112 -10.82 16.44 -1.34
N TYR A 113 -11.16 15.70 -0.29
CA TYR A 113 -10.83 14.30 -0.10
C TYR A 113 -11.97 13.61 0.65
N ASP A 114 -12.17 12.32 0.40
CA ASP A 114 -12.95 11.38 1.19
C ASP A 114 -11.96 10.52 2.01
N PRO A 115 -11.93 10.64 3.35
CA PRO A 115 -10.94 9.97 4.18
C PRO A 115 -11.08 8.43 4.15
N LEU A 116 -12.21 7.89 3.69
CA LEU A 116 -12.41 6.44 3.64
C LEU A 116 -12.12 5.83 2.26
N LYS A 117 -12.17 6.64 1.20
CA LYS A 117 -12.01 6.16 -0.18
C LYS A 117 -10.70 6.57 -0.84
N ASP A 118 -10.20 7.76 -0.50
CA ASP A 118 -9.08 8.36 -1.23
C ASP A 118 -7.72 8.06 -0.58
N LEU A 119 -7.70 7.39 0.58
CA LEU A 119 -6.50 7.17 1.39
C LEU A 119 -6.35 5.69 1.77
N THR A 120 -5.12 5.18 1.65
CA THR A 120 -4.73 3.86 2.16
C THR A 120 -4.01 4.02 3.49
N TYR A 121 -4.58 3.48 4.57
CA TYR A 121 -4.00 3.53 5.90
C TYR A 121 -3.06 2.35 6.13
N ILE A 122 -1.84 2.64 6.62
CA ILE A 122 -0.78 1.64 6.77
C ILE A 122 -0.66 1.19 8.23
N SER A 123 -0.49 2.14 9.15
CA SER A 123 -0.29 1.83 10.57
C SER A 123 -0.65 3.03 11.46
N MET A 124 -1.08 2.75 12.68
CA MET A 124 -1.25 3.73 13.75
C MET A 124 0.05 3.83 14.55
N ILE A 125 0.61 5.03 14.65
CA ILE A 125 1.94 5.25 15.25
C ILE A 125 1.92 6.19 16.48
N ALA A 126 0.80 6.85 16.73
CA ALA A 126 0.56 7.76 17.84
C ALA A 126 -0.94 7.90 18.08
N ASP A 127 -1.33 8.21 19.33
CA ASP A 127 -2.72 8.36 19.80
C ASP A 127 -3.11 9.84 19.99
#